data_AF-A0A9E5H2E3-F1
#
_entry.id   AF-A0A9E5H2E3-F1
#
_cell.length_a   1.000
_cell.length_b   1.000
_cell.length_c   1.000
_cell.angle_alpha   90.00
_cell.angle_beta   90.00
_cell.angle_gamma   90.00
#
_symmetry.space_group_name_H-M   'P 1'
#
loop_
_entity.id
_entity.type
_entity.pdbx_description
1 polymer ?
#
loop_
_entity_poly.entity_id
_entity_poly.type
_entity_poly.pdbx_seq_one_letter_code
_entity_poly.pdbx_strand_id
1 'polypeptide(L)' 'IRDLKNNFDRPIACYNVSGEYAMIKAAAEKGWIDGEKVMMESLLSMKRAGADIIITYFAKEAAKILNK' A
#
# COMPACT_ATOMS: atom_id res chain seq x y z
N ILE A 1 -7.60 5.31 9.20
CA ILE A 1 -7.00 6.37 8.34
C ILE A 1 -8.04 7.42 7.96
N ARG A 2 -9.18 7.03 7.35
CA ARG A 2 -10.25 7.96 6.96
C ARG A 2 -10.70 8.88 8.09
N ASP A 3 -11.03 8.33 9.25
CA ASP A 3 -11.49 9.14 10.38
C ASP A 3 -10.42 10.13 10.83
N LEU A 4 -9.15 9.73 10.87
CA LEU A 4 -8.06 10.65 11.17
C LEU A 4 -7.98 11.77 10.12
N LYS A 5 -8.10 11.46 8.83
CA LYS A 5 -8.03 12.47 7.75
C LYS A 5 -9.20 13.45 7.79
N ASN A 6 -10.35 13.01 8.27
CA ASN A 6 -11.54 13.86 8.38
C ASN A 6 -11.53 14.74 9.64
N ASN A 7 -10.79 14.37 10.68
CA ASN A 7 -10.83 15.05 11.99
C ASN A 7 -9.56 15.88 12.31
N PHE A 8 -8.50 15.75 11.50
CA PHE A 8 -7.23 16.44 11.75
C PHE A 8 -6.60 16.98 10.46
N ASP A 9 -6.12 18.22 10.50
CA ASP A 9 -5.46 18.91 9.38
C ASP A 9 -3.95 18.62 9.28
N ARG A 10 -3.47 17.55 9.92
CA ARG A 10 -2.04 17.19 9.91
C ARG A 10 -1.76 16.08 8.89
N PRO A 11 -0.54 16.00 8.33
CA PRO A 11 -0.15 14.89 7.47
C PRO A 11 -0.29 13.54 8.19
N ILE A 12 -0.92 12.57 7.52
CA ILE A 12 -1.12 11.23 8.06
C ILE A 12 -0.18 10.25 7.35
N ALA A 13 0.64 9.56 8.13
CA ALA A 13 1.40 8.41 7.66
C ALA A 13 0.67 7.11 8.00
N CYS A 14 0.71 6.13 7.10
CA CYS A 14 0.35 4.75 7.41
C CYS A 14 1.50 3.80 7.08
N TYR A 15 1.57 2.68 7.78
CA TYR A 15 2.55 1.63 7.55
C TYR A 15 1.83 0.39 6.99
N ASN A 16 2.18 -0.02 5.77
CA ASN A 16 1.89 -1.35 5.23
C ASN A 16 2.88 -2.37 5.80
N VAL A 17 2.48 -3.07 6.86
CA VAL A 17 3.39 -3.83 7.73
C VAL A 17 3.91 -5.12 7.07
N SER A 18 4.92 -5.74 7.69
CA SER A 18 5.61 -6.92 7.14
C SER A 18 4.68 -8.09 6.85
N GLY A 19 3.66 -8.31 7.68
CA GLY A 19 2.65 -9.36 7.47
C GLY A 19 1.78 -9.12 6.24
N GLU A 20 1.37 -7.88 5.99
CA GLU A 20 0.59 -7.51 4.80
C GLU A 20 1.42 -7.68 3.51
N TYR A 21 2.69 -7.25 3.55
CA TYR A 21 3.65 -7.48 2.47
C TYR A 21 3.83 -8.98 2.19
N ALA A 22 4.13 -9.76 3.23
CA ALA A 22 4.36 -11.20 3.11
C ALA A 22 3.12 -11.94 2.60
N MET A 23 1.93 -11.52 3.01
CA MET A 23 0.65 -12.08 2.55
C MET A 23 0.47 -11.94 1.04
N ILE A 24 0.69 -10.72 0.50
CA ILE A 24 0.57 -10.48 -0.94
C ILE A 24 1.64 -11.26 -1.70
N LYS A 25 2.90 -11.25 -1.24
CA LYS A 25 3.99 -12.01 -1.87
C LYS A 25 3.70 -13.51 -1.91
N ALA A 26 3.27 -14.09 -0.79
CA ALA A 26 2.97 -15.53 -0.70
C ALA A 26 1.76 -15.93 -1.55
N ALA A 27 0.71 -15.11 -1.58
CA ALA A 27 -0.46 -15.37 -2.42
C ALA A 27 -0.13 -15.27 -3.92
N ALA A 28 0.72 -14.30 -4.31
CA ALA A 28 1.20 -14.16 -5.68
C ALA A 28 2.11 -15.33 -6.09
N GLU A 29 3.01 -15.79 -5.22
CA GLU A 29 3.88 -16.94 -5.46
C GLU A 29 3.07 -18.23 -5.70
N LYS A 30 1.94 -18.38 -5.01
CA LYS A 30 1.00 -19.50 -5.20
C LYS A 30 0.06 -19.33 -6.39
N GLY A 31 0.15 -18.22 -7.13
CA GLY A 31 -0.71 -17.92 -8.27
C GLY A 31 -2.17 -17.63 -7.90
N TRP A 32 -2.47 -17.33 -6.62
CA TRP A 32 -3.84 -17.04 -6.18
C TRP A 32 -4.31 -15.65 -6.61
N ILE A 33 -3.36 -14.73 -6.78
CA ILE A 33 -3.60 -13.33 -7.16
C ILE A 33 -2.53 -12.86 -8.13
N ASP A 34 -2.85 -11.82 -8.90
CA ASP A 34 -1.87 -10.99 -9.59
C ASP A 34 -1.18 -10.08 -8.56
N GLY A 35 0.04 -10.46 -8.16
CA GLY A 35 0.77 -9.78 -7.09
C GLY A 35 1.05 -8.31 -7.36
N GLU A 36 1.36 -7.95 -8.61
CA GLU A 36 1.64 -6.56 -8.98
C GLU A 36 0.36 -5.71 -8.86
N LYS A 37 -0.75 -6.19 -9.42
CA LYS A 37 -2.03 -5.48 -9.36
C LYS A 37 -2.53 -5.31 -7.93
N VAL A 38 -2.52 -6.38 -7.13
CA VAL A 38 -3.01 -6.33 -5.75
C VAL A 38 -2.11 -5.48 -4.86
N MET A 39 -0.78 -5.50 -5.07
CA MET A 39 0.13 -4.58 -4.41
C MET A 39 -0.24 -3.12 -4.71
N MET A 40 -0.38 -2.76 -5.99
CA MET A 40 -0.70 -1.39 -6.38
C MET A 40 -2.09 -0.96 -5.90
N GLU A 41 -3.08 -1.85 -5.95
CA GLU A 41 -4.43 -1.60 -5.42
C GLU A 41 -4.43 -1.37 -3.91
N SER A 42 -3.61 -2.11 -3.17
CA SER A 42 -3.46 -1.95 -1.72
C SER A 42 -2.88 -0.58 -1.37
N LEU A 43 -1.80 -0.17 -2.06
CA LEU A 43 -1.19 1.15 -1.87
C LEU A 43 -2.14 2.29 -2.29
N LEU A 44 -2.85 2.12 -3.41
CA LEU A 44 -3.87 3.07 -3.86
C LEU A 44 -5.01 3.20 -2.84
N SER A 45 -5.42 2.09 -2.23
CA SER A 45 -6.46 2.08 -1.20
C SER A 45 -6.04 2.81 0.07
N MET A 46 -4.77 2.69 0.48
CA MET A 46 -4.21 3.47 1.59
C MET A 46 -4.18 4.97 1.28
N LYS A 47 -3.76 5.35 0.06
CA LYS A 47 -3.79 6.74 -0.40
C LYS A 47 -5.23 7.28 -0.41
N ARG A 48 -6.17 6.51 -0.96
CA ARG A 48 -7.61 6.82 -0.98
C ARG A 48 -8.19 6.93 0.43
N ALA A 49 -7.73 6.14 1.38
CA ALA A 49 -8.18 6.23 2.78
C ALA A 49 -7.75 7.54 3.46
N GLY A 50 -6.82 8.31 2.87
CA GLY A 50 -6.39 9.61 3.36
C GLY A 50 -4.94 9.65 3.83
N ALA A 51 -4.12 8.62 3.57
CA ALA A 51 -2.71 8.66 3.88
C ALA A 51 -1.97 9.68 2.98
N ASP A 52 -1.23 10.58 3.59
CA ASP A 52 -0.33 11.50 2.90
C ASP A 52 1.01 10.82 2.62
N ILE A 53 1.47 9.98 3.54
CA ILE A 53 2.71 9.19 3.47
C ILE A 53 2.40 7.71 3.66
N ILE A 54 2.97 6.85 2.81
CA ILE A 54 2.85 5.39 2.95
C ILE A 54 4.24 4.80 3.16
N ILE A 55 4.45 4.17 4.31
CA ILE A 55 5.66 3.42 4.64
C ILE A 55 5.40 1.97 4.26
N THR A 56 6.18 1.43 3.31
CA THR A 56 5.95 0.08 2.78
C THR A 56 7.25 -0.55 2.28
N TYR A 57 7.33 -1.87 2.40
CA TYR A 57 8.38 -2.69 1.78
C TYR A 57 8.27 -2.74 0.25
N PHE A 58 7.08 -2.48 -0.30
CA PHE A 58 6.84 -2.42 -1.74
C PHE A 58 7.34 -1.14 -2.40
N ALA A 59 7.91 -0.18 -1.65
CA ALA A 59 8.22 1.16 -2.15
C ALA A 59 9.08 1.13 -3.44
N LYS A 60 10.11 0.27 -3.49
CA LYS A 60 10.99 0.13 -4.66
C LYS A 60 10.28 -0.47 -5.87
N GLU A 61 9.37 -1.42 -5.66
CA GLU A 61 8.60 -2.07 -6.72
C GLU A 61 7.54 -1.13 -7.28
N ALA A 62 6.77 -0.49 -6.40
CA ALA A 62 5.77 0.51 -6.77
C ALA A 62 6.38 1.70 -7.53
N ALA A 63 7.54 2.21 -7.08
CA ALA A 63 8.23 3.31 -7.75
C ALA A 63 8.64 2.96 -9.19
N LYS A 64 9.04 1.71 -9.47
CA LYS A 64 9.35 1.27 -10.83
C LYS A 64 8.13 1.25 -11.74
N ILE A 65 6.96 0.91 -11.20
CA ILE A 65 5.70 0.86 -11.95
C ILE A 65 5.21 2.26 -12.26
N LEU A 66 5.28 3.17 -11.27
CA LEU A 66 4.81 4.56 -11.41
C LEU A 66 5.69 5.44 -12.30
N ASN A 67 6.96 5.06 -12.51
CA ASN A 67 7.90 5.78 -13.37
C ASN A 67 7.95 5.23 -14.81
N LYS A 68 7.04 4.32 -15.18
CA LYS A 68 6.82 3.94 -16.58
C LYS A 68 5.80 4.88 -17.21
#